data_AF-A0A8J4UNF2-F1
#
_entry.id   AF-A0A8J4UNF2-F1
#
_cell.length_a   1.000
_cell.length_b   1.000
_cell.length_c   1.000
_cell.angle_alpha   90.00
_cell.angle_beta   90.00
_cell.angle_gamma   90.00
#
_symmetry.space_group_name_H-M   'P 1'
#
loop_
_entity.id
_entity.type
_entity.pdbx_description
1 polymer ?
#
loop_
_entity_poly.entity_id
_entity_poly.type
_entity_poly.pdbx_seq_one_letter_code
_entity_poly.pdbx_strand_id
1 'polypeptide(L)'
;VRDDVYHNILTSELPNLLEYDNINALTHLWSCSQITNFEYLTHLNKHAGRSFNDLMQYPVFPFILSDYTSEMLDLQEPSIY
;
A
#
# COMPACT_ATOMS: atom_id res chain seq x y z
N VAL A 1 21.97 10.76 17.53
CA VAL A 1 21.37 11.73 16.58
C VAL A 1 20.35 11.06 15.68
N ARG A 2 20.75 10.13 14.79
CA ARG A 2 19.81 9.41 13.91
C ARG A 2 18.70 8.72 14.73
N ASP A 3 19.09 7.88 15.68
CA ASP A 3 18.15 7.07 16.46
C ASP A 3 17.24 7.94 17.37
N ASP A 4 17.76 9.07 17.88
CA ASP A 4 16.97 10.05 18.62
C ASP A 4 15.90 10.73 17.74
N VAL A 5 16.25 11.05 16.49
CA VAL A 5 15.30 11.60 15.51
C VAL A 5 14.23 10.56 15.15
N TYR A 6 14.61 9.29 14.96
CA TYR A 6 13.65 8.21 14.74
C TYR A 6 12.69 8.07 15.93
N HIS A 7 13.22 8.09 17.15
CA HIS A 7 12.41 8.02 18.36
C HIS A 7 11.41 9.19 18.43
N ASN A 8 11.88 10.41 18.20
CA ASN A 8 11.03 11.60 18.22
C ASN A 8 9.91 11.55 17.18
N ILE A 9 10.20 11.03 15.98
CA ILE A 9 9.20 10.84 14.93
C ILE A 9 8.15 9.81 15.36
N LEU A 10 8.58 8.66 15.91
CA LEU A 10 7.68 7.60 16.35
C LEU A 10 6.76 8.03 17.51
N THR A 11 7.28 8.84 18.43
CA THR A 11 6.51 9.37 19.57
C THR A 11 5.58 10.53 19.21
N SER A 12 5.67 11.06 17.99
CA SER A 12 4.85 12.19 17.56
C SER A 12 3.49 11.71 17.03
N GLU A 13 2.41 12.41 17.37
CA GLU A 13 1.07 12.15 16.82
C GLU A 13 0.99 12.63 15.36
N LEU A 14 1.53 11.82 14.46
CA LEU A 14 1.50 12.07 13.02
C LEU A 14 0.34 11.30 12.39
N PRO A 15 -0.57 11.95 11.64
CA PRO A 15 -1.81 11.34 11.15
C PRO A 15 -1.61 10.17 10.19
N ASN A 16 -0.42 10.04 9.57
CA ASN A 16 -0.06 8.95 8.64
C ASN A 16 1.08 8.07 9.17
N LEU A 17 1.47 8.24 10.43
CA LEU A 17 2.46 7.38 11.05
C LEU A 17 1.78 6.09 11.50
N LEU A 18 1.67 5.19 10.54
CA LEU A 18 1.11 3.86 10.74
C LEU A 18 2.22 2.97 11.34
N GLU A 19 2.30 2.92 12.68
CA GLU A 19 3.04 1.90 13.44
C GLU A 19 2.32 0.55 13.29
N TYR A 20 2.42 -0.07 12.11
CA TYR A 20 1.93 -1.43 11.98
C TYR A 20 3.04 -2.29 11.42
N ASP A 21 3.96 -2.70 12.29
CA ASP A 21 4.72 -3.95 12.09
C ASP A 21 3.79 -5.19 12.17
N ASN A 22 2.53 -4.98 12.56
CA ASN A 22 1.52 -6.02 12.66
C ASN A 22 0.63 -6.07 11.41
N ILE A 23 0.98 -6.97 10.49
CA ILE A 23 0.22 -7.27 9.28
C ILE A 23 -1.25 -7.60 9.61
N ASN A 24 -1.54 -8.28 10.72
CA ASN A 24 -2.91 -8.64 11.07
C ASN A 24 -3.80 -7.42 11.34
N ALA A 25 -3.25 -6.39 11.97
CA ALA A 25 -3.96 -5.14 12.20
C ALA A 25 -4.21 -4.39 10.88
N LEU A 26 -3.22 -4.37 9.98
CA LEU A 26 -3.38 -3.81 8.64
C LEU A 26 -4.46 -4.54 7.83
N THR A 27 -4.46 -5.87 7.86
CA THR A 27 -5.50 -6.68 7.19
C THR A 27 -6.88 -6.40 7.77
N HIS A 28 -6.99 -6.23 9.09
CA HIS A 28 -8.24 -5.84 9.73
C HIS A 28 -8.72 -4.47 9.25
N LEU A 29 -7.85 -3.45 9.26
CA LEU A 29 -8.18 -2.11 8.77
C LEU A 29 -8.65 -2.12 7.31
N TRP A 30 -7.96 -2.87 6.45
CA TRP A 30 -8.36 -3.05 5.06
C TRP A 30 -9.72 -3.74 4.92
N SER A 31 -9.95 -4.81 5.69
CA SER A 31 -11.23 -5.53 5.67
C SER A 31 -12.41 -4.68 6.17
N CYS A 32 -12.16 -3.71 7.05
CA CYS A 32 -13.14 -2.75 7.53
C CYS A 32 -13.26 -1.51 6.61
N SER A 33 -12.60 -1.49 5.45
CA SER A 33 -12.55 -0.36 4.53
C SER A 33 -12.03 0.94 5.16
N GLN A 34 -11.21 0.84 6.21
CA GLN A 34 -10.58 1.99 6.86
C GLN A 34 -9.32 2.47 6.12
N ILE A 35 -8.72 1.57 5.34
CA ILE A 35 -7.64 1.89 4.40
C ILE A 35 -8.01 1.37 3.01
N THR A 36 -7.54 2.06 1.99
CA THR A 36 -7.76 1.74 0.58
C THR A 36 -6.96 0.50 0.16
N ASN A 37 -7.36 -0.13 -0.95
CA ASN A 37 -6.59 -1.22 -1.57
C ASN A 37 -5.14 -0.81 -1.87
N PHE A 38 -4.94 0.45 -2.31
CA PHE A 38 -3.62 0.99 -2.61
C PHE A 38 -2.74 1.09 -1.35
N GLU A 39 -3.28 1.61 -0.25
CA GLU A 39 -2.55 1.71 1.02
C GLU A 39 -2.19 0.32 1.55
N TYR A 40 -3.15 -0.61 1.56
CA TYR A 40 -2.92 -1.97 2.03
C TYR A 40 -1.80 -2.67 1.22
N LEU A 41 -1.87 -2.61 -0.12
CA LEU A 41 -0.82 -3.18 -0.98
C LEU A 41 0.53 -2.48 -0.79
N THR A 42 0.55 -1.15 -0.57
CA THR A 42 1.77 -0.40 -0.28
C THR A 42 2.39 -0.87 1.04
N HIS A 43 1.58 -1.10 2.07
CA HIS A 43 2.05 -1.64 3.34
C HIS A 43 2.57 -3.07 3.21
N LEU A 44 1.92 -3.94 2.44
CA LEU A 44 2.42 -5.30 2.18
C LEU A 44 3.77 -5.27 1.44
N ASN A 45 3.91 -4.41 0.43
CA ASN A 45 5.17 -4.23 -0.28
C ASN A 45 6.29 -3.79 0.67
N LYS A 46 6.02 -2.81 1.54
CA LYS A 46 6.98 -2.34 2.54
C LYS A 46 7.40 -3.45 3.51
N HIS A 47 6.46 -4.25 4.02
CA HIS A 47 6.75 -5.40 4.88
C HIS A 47 7.57 -6.48 4.19
N ALA A 48 7.37 -6.67 2.88
CA ALA A 48 8.15 -7.59 2.06
C ALA A 48 9.57 -7.05 1.73
N GLY A 49 9.99 -5.91 2.30
CA GLY A 49 11.30 -5.31 2.07
C GLY A 49 11.41 -4.50 0.77
N ARG A 50 10.29 -4.22 0.10
CA ARG A 50 10.28 -3.45 -1.16
C ARG A 50 10.31 -1.95 -0.90
N SER A 51 10.96 -1.22 -1.79
CA SER A 51 11.14 0.23 -1.66
C SER A 51 11.15 0.90 -3.02
N PHE A 52 10.62 2.13 -3.08
CA PHE A 52 10.69 2.97 -4.27
C PHE A 52 12.12 3.39 -4.64
N ASN A 53 13.07 3.23 -3.71
CA ASN A 53 14.46 3.63 -3.88
C ASN A 53 15.34 2.55 -4.54
N ASP A 54 14.88 1.29 -4.58
CA ASP A 54 15.63 0.16 -5.15
C ASP A 54 14.85 -0.44 -6.31
N LEU A 55 15.37 -0.28 -7.54
CA LEU A 55 14.75 -0.80 -8.76
C LEU A 55 14.66 -2.34 -8.76
N MET A 56 15.57 -3.03 -8.10
CA MET A 56 15.57 -4.50 -8.03
C MET A 56 14.48 -5.03 -7.09
N GLN A 57 14.01 -4.19 -6.17
CA GLN A 57 13.01 -4.53 -5.16
C GLN A 57 11.88 -3.49 -5.15
N TYR A 58 11.49 -3.01 -6.33
CA TYR A 58 10.41 -2.04 -6.45
C TYR A 58 9.07 -2.65 -5.99
N PRO A 59 8.14 -1.84 -5.43
CA PRO A 59 6.81 -2.31 -5.09
C PRO A 59 6.09 -2.95 -6.28
N VAL A 60 5.44 -4.09 -6.04
CA VAL A 60 4.65 -4.83 -7.03
C VAL A 60 3.16 -4.56 -6.84
N PHE A 61 2.49 -4.34 -7.96
CA PHE A 61 1.04 -4.17 -8.02
C PHE A 61 0.48 -5.06 -9.13
N PRO A 62 -0.72 -5.63 -8.93
CA PRO A 62 -1.37 -6.42 -9.97
C PRO A 62 -1.88 -5.52 -11.11
N PHE A 63 -1.89 -6.05 -12.32
CA PHE A 63 -2.71 -5.49 -13.39
C PHE A 63 -4.17 -5.80 -13.07
N ILE A 64 -4.99 -4.75 -13.05
CA ILE A 64 -6.41 -4.86 -12.70
C ILE A 64 -7.31 -4.85 -13.93
N LEU A 65 -6.87 -4.23 -15.03
CA LEU A 65 -7.65 -4.09 -16.25
C LEU A 65 -7.08 -5.00 -17.32
N SER A 66 -7.96 -5.60 -18.11
CA SER A 66 -7.60 -6.47 -19.23
C SER A 66 -7.62 -5.72 -20.58
N ASP A 67 -8.47 -4.71 -20.71
CA ASP A 67 -8.62 -3.90 -21.93
C ASP A 67 -7.93 -2.53 -21.80
N TYR A 68 -6.99 -2.30 -22.72
CA TYR A 68 -6.23 -1.05 -22.87
C TYR A 68 -6.36 -0.44 -24.28
N THR A 69 -7.26 -0.99 -25.10
CA THR A 69 -7.40 -0.63 -26.52
C THR A 69 -8.69 0.11 -26.83
N SER A 70 -9.76 -0.14 -26.07
CA SER A 70 -11.04 0.54 -26.26
C SER A 70 -10.97 2.04 -25.91
N GLU A 71 -11.73 2.85 -26.65
CA GLU A 71 -11.84 4.30 -26.40
C GLU A 71 -12.59 4.60 -25.09
N MET A 72 -13.57 3.76 -24.75
CA MET A 72 -14.33 3.84 -23.50
C MET A 72 -14.29 2.49 -22.79
N LEU A 73 -14.16 2.54 -21.47
CA LEU A 73 -14.09 1.36 -20.61
C LEU A 73 -15.32 1.33 -19.69
N ASP A 74 -16.11 0.25 -19.78
CA ASP A 74 -17.23 0.02 -18.87
C ASP A 74 -16.76 -0.79 -17.65
N LEU A 75 -16.74 -0.15 -16.47
CA LEU A 75 -16.34 -0.78 -15.22
C LEU A 75 -17.39 -1.75 -14.65
N GLN A 76 -18.58 -1.84 -15.25
CA GLN A 76 -19.59 -2.81 -14.84
C GLN A 76 -19.46 -4.15 -15.56
N GLU A 77 -18.64 -4.22 -16.62
CA GLU A 77 -18.46 -5.44 -17.40
C GLU A 77 -17.41 -6.35 -16.73
N PRO A 78 -17.76 -7.58 -16.31
CA PRO A 78 -16.80 -8.45 -15.61
C PRO A 78 -15.62 -8.93 -16.45
N SER A 79 -15.68 -8.80 -17.78
CA SER A 79 -14.63 -9.22 -18.72
C SER A 79 -13.42 -8.28 -18.75
N ILE A 80 -13.58 -7.04 -18.25
CA ILE A 80 -12.55 -5.99 -18.28
C ILE A 80 -11.53 -6.11 -17.15
N TYR A 81 -11.70 -7.08 -16.24
CA TYR A 81 -10.84 -7.35 -15.08
C TYR A 81 -9.99 -8.61 -15.26
#